data_AF-A0A2E7QIS9-F1
#
_entry.id   AF-A0A2E7QIS9-F1
#
_cell.length_a   1.000
_cell.length_b   1.000
_cell.length_c   1.000
_cell.angle_alpha   90.00
_cell.angle_beta   90.00
_cell.angle_gamma   90.00
#
_symmetry.space_group_name_H-M   'P 1'
#
loop_
_entity.id
_entity.type
_entity.pdbx_description
1 polymer ?
#
loop_
_entity_poly.entity_id
_entity_poly.type
_entity_poly.pdbx_seq_one_letter_code
_entity_poly.pdbx_strand_id
1 'polypeptide(L)'
;PGEIADISRRLTEIRNARRMNQPQRASTGGSTFTNPPGGKKAWQLIDEAGCRGLRRGDAVVSEKHCNFLINTYNATAADLEGLGEEVRQRVAAATGVDLEWEIHRIGVAAGEGKS
;
A
#
# COMPACT_ATOMS: atom_id res chain seq x y z
N PRO A 1 -39.42 5.16 5.66
CA PRO A 1 -38.65 4.70 4.47
C PRO A 1 -37.73 5.83 3.96
N GLY A 2 -36.41 5.72 4.17
CA GLY A 2 -35.47 6.75 3.69
C GLY A 2 -34.07 6.77 4.31
N GLU A 3 -33.74 5.98 5.34
CA GLU A 3 -32.48 6.20 6.09
C GLU A 3 -31.27 5.36 5.66
N ILE A 4 -31.46 4.26 4.90
CA ILE A 4 -30.35 3.34 4.58
C ILE A 4 -29.49 3.85 3.42
N ALA A 5 -30.08 4.58 2.45
CA ALA A 5 -29.37 5.06 1.27
C ALA A 5 -28.42 6.25 1.57
N ASP A 6 -28.75 7.09 2.55
CA ASP A 6 -27.91 8.26 2.89
C ASP A 6 -26.67 7.90 3.73
N ILE A 7 -26.70 6.80 4.47
CA ILE A 7 -25.55 6.32 5.25
C ILE A 7 -24.44 5.80 4.30
N SER A 8 -24.81 5.06 3.26
CA SER A 8 -23.87 4.56 2.24
C SER A 8 -23.18 5.68 1.46
N ARG A 9 -23.89 6.78 1.22
CA ARG A 9 -23.33 7.97 0.55
C ARG A 9 -22.33 8.69 1.45
N ARG A 10 -22.66 8.91 2.74
CA ARG A 10 -21.72 9.50 3.71
C ARG A 10 -20.48 8.64 3.97
N LEU A 11 -20.62 7.31 3.99
CA LEU A 11 -19.46 6.40 4.09
C LEU A 11 -18.53 6.50 2.86
N THR A 12 -19.10 6.74 1.68
CA THR A 12 -18.34 6.92 0.44
C THR A 12 -17.68 8.31 0.39
N GLU A 13 -18.37 9.35 0.84
CA GLU A 13 -17.84 10.71 0.96
C GLU A 13 -16.71 10.80 2.01
N ILE A 14 -16.81 10.11 3.15
CA ILE A 14 -15.74 10.04 4.16
C ILE A 14 -14.53 9.24 3.63
N ARG A 15 -14.76 8.18 2.84
CA ARG A 15 -13.68 7.43 2.16
C ARG A 15 -12.96 8.29 1.12
N ASN A 16 -13.68 9.14 0.40
CA ASN A 16 -13.11 10.06 -0.59
C ASN A 16 -12.42 11.28 0.04
N ALA A 17 -12.95 11.82 1.14
CA ALA A 17 -12.33 12.94 1.85
C ALA A 17 -11.01 12.57 2.52
N ARG A 18 -10.84 11.30 2.95
CA ARG A 18 -9.55 10.78 3.46
C ARG A 18 -8.52 10.50 2.35
N ARG A 19 -8.96 10.39 1.09
CA ARG A 19 -8.10 10.12 -0.10
C ARG A 19 -7.42 11.37 -0.65
N MET A 20 -8.00 12.56 -0.47
CA MET A 20 -7.47 13.82 -1.01
C MET A 20 -6.20 14.35 -0.32
N ASN A 21 -5.77 13.76 0.80
CA ASN A 21 -4.59 14.20 1.56
C ASN A 21 -3.28 13.46 1.21
N GLN A 22 -3.22 12.73 0.10
CA GLN A 22 -2.00 12.03 -0.32
C GLN A 22 -1.36 12.67 -1.53
N PRO A 23 -0.55 13.71 -1.25
CA PRO A 23 0.82 13.70 -1.70
C PRO A 23 1.83 14.06 -0.59
N GLN A 24 1.52 13.81 0.69
CA GLN A 24 2.50 13.97 1.78
C GLN A 24 3.14 12.66 2.27
N ARG A 25 2.48 11.50 2.11
CA ARG A 25 3.11 10.19 2.45
C ARG A 25 4.11 9.70 1.41
N ALA A 26 4.05 10.22 0.18
CA ALA A 26 5.12 10.03 -0.80
C ALA A 26 6.45 10.68 -0.34
N SER A 27 6.42 11.58 0.64
CA SER A 27 7.61 12.27 1.12
C SER A 27 8.17 11.74 2.46
N THR A 28 7.44 10.91 3.23
CA THR A 28 7.94 10.27 4.49
C THR A 28 7.28 8.93 4.90
N GLY A 29 6.50 8.24 4.07
CA GLY A 29 5.66 7.11 4.52
C GLY A 29 6.13 5.71 4.10
N GLY A 30 6.96 5.07 4.93
CA GLY A 30 7.13 3.61 5.14
C GLY A 30 7.44 2.69 3.94
N SER A 31 8.45 1.83 4.06
CA SER A 31 8.64 0.75 3.07
C SER A 31 7.44 -0.20 3.08
N THR A 32 7.18 -0.87 1.96
CA THR A 32 6.10 -1.87 1.87
C THR A 32 6.56 -3.19 2.48
N PHE A 33 7.80 -3.56 2.21
CA PHE A 33 8.44 -4.77 2.69
C PHE A 33 9.67 -4.44 3.52
N THR A 34 9.91 -5.25 4.54
CA THR A 34 11.14 -5.18 5.33
C THR A 34 12.35 -5.57 4.47
N ASN A 35 13.54 -5.09 4.83
CA ASN A 35 14.75 -5.56 4.16
C ASN A 35 15.07 -6.99 4.61
N PRO A 36 15.28 -7.94 3.68
CA PRO A 36 15.66 -9.28 4.06
C PRO A 36 17.05 -9.31 4.71
N PRO A 37 17.34 -10.34 5.53
CA PRO A 37 18.70 -10.58 6.01
C PRO A 37 19.65 -10.86 4.83
N GLY A 38 20.94 -10.59 4.99
CA GLY A 38 21.95 -10.86 3.95
C GLY A 38 22.31 -9.70 3.03
N GLY A 39 21.88 -8.47 3.37
CA GLY A 39 22.48 -7.24 2.84
C GLY A 39 21.83 -6.65 1.59
N LYS A 40 21.14 -7.45 0.76
CA LYS A 40 20.32 -6.90 -0.34
C LYS A 40 19.11 -6.15 0.23
N LYS A 41 18.83 -4.96 -0.30
CA LYS A 41 17.66 -4.17 0.08
C LYS A 41 16.43 -4.67 -0.68
N ALA A 42 15.25 -4.61 -0.05
CA ALA A 42 14.00 -5.06 -0.66
C ALA A 42 13.73 -4.36 -2.00
N TRP A 43 13.96 -3.04 -2.08
CA TRP A 43 13.76 -2.30 -3.34
C TRP A 43 14.61 -2.83 -4.49
N GLN A 44 15.84 -3.32 -4.22
CA GLN A 44 16.73 -3.87 -5.25
C GLN A 44 16.18 -5.17 -5.79
N LEU A 45 15.71 -6.04 -4.90
CA LEU A 45 15.12 -7.33 -5.26
C LEU A 45 13.83 -7.15 -6.06
N ILE A 46 13.00 -6.17 -5.67
CA ILE A 46 11.75 -5.85 -6.39
C ILE A 46 12.05 -5.30 -7.78
N ASP A 47 13.09 -4.49 -7.92
CA ASP A 47 13.52 -3.96 -9.22
C ASP A 47 14.14 -5.05 -10.11
N GLU A 48 14.99 -5.91 -9.54
CA GLU A 48 15.59 -7.08 -10.20
C GLU A 48 14.51 -8.07 -10.69
N ALA A 49 13.41 -8.21 -9.94
CA ALA A 49 12.24 -8.99 -10.35
C ALA A 49 11.35 -8.31 -11.41
N GLY A 50 11.71 -7.12 -11.89
CA GLY A 50 10.99 -6.40 -12.94
C GLY A 50 9.64 -5.85 -12.49
N CYS A 51 9.45 -5.59 -11.20
CA CYS A 51 8.18 -5.13 -10.65
C CYS A 51 7.98 -3.61 -10.72
N ARG A 52 8.97 -2.83 -11.16
CA ARG A 52 8.85 -1.37 -11.29
C ARG A 52 7.67 -1.01 -12.21
N GLY A 53 6.75 -0.17 -11.74
CA GLY A 53 5.57 0.21 -12.52
C GLY A 53 4.52 -0.90 -12.68
N LEU A 54 4.69 -2.06 -12.02
CA LEU A 54 3.71 -3.14 -12.03
C LEU A 54 2.36 -2.65 -11.47
N ARG A 55 1.26 -3.04 -12.11
CA ARG A 55 -0.08 -2.54 -11.80
C ARG A 55 -1.06 -3.68 -11.51
N ARG A 56 -1.98 -3.40 -10.58
CA ARG A 56 -3.18 -4.20 -10.34
C ARG A 56 -4.33 -3.25 -10.00
N GLY A 57 -5.33 -3.18 -10.87
CA GLY A 57 -6.35 -2.13 -10.78
C GLY A 57 -5.70 -0.74 -10.77
N ASP A 58 -6.04 0.07 -9.77
CA ASP A 58 -5.45 1.40 -9.54
C ASP A 58 -4.26 1.39 -8.57
N ALA A 59 -3.76 0.22 -8.15
CA ALA A 59 -2.52 0.09 -7.40
C ALA A 59 -1.33 -0.02 -8.37
N VAL A 60 -0.21 0.63 -8.05
CA VAL A 60 1.02 0.57 -8.83
C VAL A 60 2.27 0.49 -7.95
N VAL A 61 3.27 -0.29 -8.36
CA VAL A 61 4.60 -0.23 -7.77
C VAL A 61 5.29 1.05 -8.24
N SER A 62 5.76 1.87 -7.30
CA SER A 62 6.41 3.15 -7.60
C SER A 62 7.55 3.02 -8.61
N GLU A 63 7.48 3.83 -9.67
CA GLU A 63 8.56 3.95 -10.64
C GLU A 63 9.81 4.63 -10.09
N LYS A 64 9.72 5.35 -8.99
CA LYS A 64 10.87 6.04 -8.38
C LYS A 64 11.57 5.14 -7.36
N HIS A 65 10.81 4.39 -6.56
CA HIS A 65 11.37 3.52 -5.53
C HIS A 65 10.47 2.30 -5.31
N CYS A 66 10.88 1.15 -5.86
CA CYS A 66 10.02 -0.03 -6.02
C CYS A 66 9.51 -0.67 -4.72
N ASN A 67 10.04 -0.31 -3.55
CA ASN A 67 9.48 -0.76 -2.27
C ASN A 67 8.29 0.09 -1.77
N PHE A 68 7.60 0.79 -2.66
CA PHE A 68 6.37 1.53 -2.35
C PHE A 68 5.26 1.11 -3.30
N LEU A 69 4.13 0.71 -2.73
CA LEU A 69 2.88 0.58 -3.46
C LEU A 69 2.12 1.91 -3.40
N ILE A 70 1.76 2.44 -4.56
CA ILE A 70 1.07 3.70 -4.73
C ILE A 70 -0.38 3.40 -5.11
N ASN A 71 -1.30 4.08 -4.44
CA ASN A 71 -2.70 4.15 -4.85
C ASN A 71 -2.86 5.31 -5.85
N THR A 72 -3.10 5.03 -7.13
CA THR A 72 -3.29 6.05 -8.16
C THR A 72 -4.72 6.58 -8.19
N TYR A 73 -5.24 6.97 -7.02
CA TYR A 73 -6.58 7.53 -6.76
C TYR A 73 -7.62 6.53 -6.27
N ASN A 74 -7.81 5.41 -6.98
CA ASN A 74 -8.96 4.52 -6.78
C ASN A 74 -8.68 3.11 -6.27
N ALA A 75 -7.42 2.77 -5.94
CA ALA A 75 -7.07 1.41 -5.53
C ALA A 75 -7.81 1.01 -4.25
N THR A 76 -8.37 -0.19 -4.27
CA THR A 76 -8.96 -0.85 -3.10
C THR A 76 -7.85 -1.45 -2.22
N ALA A 77 -8.19 -1.85 -0.99
CA ALA A 77 -7.26 -2.61 -0.16
C ALA A 77 -6.86 -3.93 -0.83
N ALA A 78 -7.82 -4.61 -1.48
CA ALA A 78 -7.57 -5.84 -2.22
C ALA A 78 -6.62 -5.64 -3.42
N ASP A 79 -6.65 -4.49 -4.08
CA ASP A 79 -5.70 -4.17 -5.16
C ASP A 79 -4.27 -4.03 -4.61
N LEU A 80 -4.10 -3.33 -3.48
CA LEU A 80 -2.79 -3.14 -2.84
C LEU A 80 -2.24 -4.45 -2.27
N GLU A 81 -3.06 -5.22 -1.54
CA GLU A 81 -2.68 -6.53 -1.01
C GLU A 81 -2.34 -7.51 -2.13
N GLY A 82 -3.19 -7.56 -3.15
CA GLY A 82 -2.98 -8.43 -4.30
C GLY A 82 -1.75 -8.03 -5.13
N LEU A 83 -1.44 -6.74 -5.26
CA LEU A 83 -0.23 -6.27 -5.92
C LEU A 83 1.01 -6.62 -5.09
N GLY A 84 0.96 -6.44 -3.77
CA GLY A 84 2.10 -6.78 -2.93
C GLY A 84 2.37 -8.28 -2.89
N GLU A 85 1.34 -9.13 -2.87
CA GLU A 85 1.53 -10.57 -2.96
C GLU A 85 2.13 -11.00 -4.32
N GLU A 86 1.70 -10.36 -5.42
CA GLU A 86 2.32 -10.59 -6.72
C GLU A 86 3.80 -10.17 -6.75
N VAL A 87 4.15 -9.06 -6.11
CA VAL A 87 5.55 -8.64 -5.95
C VAL A 87 6.35 -9.70 -5.19
N ARG A 88 5.83 -10.22 -4.06
CA ARG A 88 6.50 -11.26 -3.28
C ARG A 88 6.76 -12.51 -4.10
N GLN A 89 5.76 -12.99 -4.84
CA GLN A 89 5.87 -14.16 -5.70
C GLN A 89 6.92 -13.98 -6.80
N ARG A 90 6.94 -12.81 -7.46
CA ARG A 90 7.93 -12.51 -8.51
C ARG A 90 9.33 -12.43 -7.94
N VAL A 91 9.51 -11.81 -6.76
CA VAL A 91 10.82 -11.71 -6.10
C VAL A 91 11.33 -13.08 -5.66
N ALA A 92 10.47 -13.90 -5.06
CA ALA A 92 10.81 -15.27 -4.68
C ALA A 92 11.21 -16.10 -5.92
N ALA A 93 10.45 -16.00 -7.01
CA ALA A 93 10.77 -16.72 -8.25
C ALA A 93 12.07 -16.24 -8.91
N ALA A 94 12.36 -14.93 -8.89
CA ALA A 94 13.54 -14.37 -9.54
C ALA A 94 14.83 -14.51 -8.71
N THR A 95 14.72 -14.46 -7.39
CA THR A 95 15.89 -14.29 -6.50
C THR A 95 16.01 -15.36 -5.42
N GLY A 96 14.96 -16.18 -5.21
CA GLY A 96 14.88 -17.14 -4.11
C GLY A 96 14.64 -16.50 -2.74
N VAL A 97 14.37 -15.19 -2.67
CA VAL A 97 14.15 -14.45 -1.42
C VAL A 97 12.66 -14.22 -1.21
N ASP A 98 12.15 -14.65 -0.07
CA ASP A 98 10.80 -14.32 0.38
C ASP A 98 10.80 -12.95 1.08
N LEU A 99 10.11 -11.98 0.50
CA LEU A 99 9.90 -10.69 1.15
C LEU A 99 8.81 -10.80 2.23
N GLU A 100 8.97 -10.05 3.31
CA GLU A 100 7.98 -9.93 4.38
C GLU A 100 7.34 -8.54 4.39
N TRP A 101 6.02 -8.50 4.60
CA TRP A 101 5.29 -7.25 4.74
C TRP A 101 5.79 -6.44 5.93
N GLU A 102 5.96 -5.14 5.73
CA GLU A 102 6.26 -4.24 6.85
C GLU A 102 4.97 -3.87 7.59
N ILE A 103 4.83 -4.39 8.82
CA ILE A 103 3.68 -4.08 9.66
C ILE A 103 3.89 -2.71 10.30
N HIS A 104 3.33 -1.67 9.70
CA HIS A 104 3.15 -0.38 10.34
C HIS A 104 1.77 -0.31 11.01
N ARG A 105 1.73 -0.04 12.32
CA ARG A 105 0.49 0.13 13.09
C ARG A 105 -0.19 1.44 12.68
N ILE A 106 -0.97 1.44 11.59
CA ILE A 106 -1.70 2.62 11.12
C ILE A 106 -3.00 2.74 11.93
N GLY A 107 -2.90 3.32 13.12
CA GLY A 107 -4.04 3.71 13.93
C GLY A 107 -3.62 4.80 14.92
N VAL A 108 -3.96 6.06 14.62
CA VAL A 108 -4.11 7.04 15.70
C VAL A 108 -5.36 6.58 16.43
N ALA A 109 -5.22 6.12 17.67
CA ALA A 109 -6.37 5.95 18.55
C ALA A 109 -7.13 7.27 18.52
N ALA A 110 -8.39 7.26 18.04
CA ALA A 110 -9.27 8.40 18.21
C ALA A 110 -9.26 8.69 19.71
N GLY A 111 -8.75 9.88 20.08
CA GLY A 111 -8.47 10.21 21.47
C GLY A 111 -9.67 9.88 22.35
N GLU A 112 -9.40 9.20 23.46
CA GLU A 112 -10.30 9.19 24.60
C GLU A 112 -10.55 10.64 24.98
N GLY A 113 -11.70 11.16 24.56
CA GLY A 113 -12.25 12.39 25.09
C GLY A 113 -12.44 12.16 26.58
N LYS A 114 -11.62 12.84 27.38
CA LYS A 114 -11.82 13.00 28.82
C LYS A 114 -13.29 13.30 29.09
N SER A 115 -13.92 12.47 29.91
CA SER A 115 -15.01 12.91 30.78
C SER A 115 -14.44 13.19 32.16
#